data_AF-A0A537VDE8-F1
#
_entry.id   AF-A0A537VDE8-F1
#
_cell.length_a   1.000
_cell.length_b   1.000
_cell.length_c   1.000
_cell.angle_alpha   90.00
_cell.angle_beta   90.00
_cell.angle_gamma   90.00
#
_symmetry.space_group_name_H-M   'P 1'
#
loop_
_entity.id
_entity.type
_entity.pdbx_description
1 polymer ?
#
loop_
_entity_poly.entity_id
_entity_poly.type
_entity_poly.pdbx_seq_one_letter_code
_entity_poly.pdbx_strand_id
1 'polypeptide(L)'
;MTLRSDHIAGGVFVAFGLLVFALSGDLPVGTLSFPGAGMMPKLVAGLVILFGLLLILRANESAPFATVRWEDLPHAARIVAITAAAIALYQTLGFLVTMTLLLFALTFGAERRHPLAAAA
;
A
#
# COMPACT_ATOMS: atom_id res chain seq x y z
N MET A 1 -13.92 -20.89 -15.98
CA MET A 1 -12.92 -20.13 -15.22
C MET A 1 -13.54 -19.75 -13.88
N THR A 2 -13.10 -20.34 -12.77
CA THR A 2 -13.53 -19.91 -11.43
C THR A 2 -12.67 -18.72 -11.01
N LEU A 3 -13.30 -17.58 -10.71
CA LEU A 3 -12.58 -16.40 -10.26
C LEU A 3 -12.09 -16.63 -8.81
N ARG A 4 -10.78 -16.56 -8.62
CA ARG A 4 -10.13 -16.78 -7.32
C ARG A 4 -9.60 -15.46 -6.75
N SER A 5 -9.45 -15.40 -5.44
CA SER A 5 -9.09 -14.16 -4.74
C SER A 5 -7.83 -13.51 -5.28
N ASP A 6 -6.81 -14.31 -5.61
CA ASP A 6 -5.51 -13.81 -6.07
C ASP A 6 -5.55 -13.28 -7.50
N HIS A 7 -6.52 -13.70 -8.34
CA HIS A 7 -6.75 -13.06 -9.64
C HIS A 7 -7.20 -11.61 -9.44
N ILE A 8 -8.09 -11.38 -8.47
CA ILE A 8 -8.63 -10.05 -8.18
C ILE A 8 -7.58 -9.20 -7.46
N ALA A 9 -6.97 -9.71 -6.39
CA ALA A 9 -5.95 -8.99 -5.62
C ALA A 9 -4.74 -8.65 -6.51
N GLY A 10 -4.22 -9.62 -7.26
CA GLY A 10 -3.14 -9.41 -8.20
C GLY A 10 -3.52 -8.43 -9.31
N GLY A 11 -4.73 -8.52 -9.85
CA GLY A 11 -5.25 -7.58 -10.85
C GLY A 11 -5.31 -6.14 -10.32
N VAL A 12 -5.79 -5.96 -9.09
CA VAL A 12 -5.82 -4.65 -8.41
C VAL A 12 -4.40 -4.10 -8.20
N PHE A 13 -3.44 -4.93 -7.75
CA PHE A 13 -2.05 -4.50 -7.60
C PHE A 13 -1.40 -4.11 -8.92
N VAL A 14 -1.60 -4.87 -9.98
CA VAL A 14 -1.11 -4.51 -11.31
C VAL A 14 -1.72 -3.20 -11.78
N ALA A 15 -3.04 -3.05 -11.69
CA ALA A 15 -3.72 -1.82 -12.11
C ALA A 15 -3.24 -0.60 -11.30
N PHE A 16 -3.12 -0.73 -9.98
CA PHE A 16 -2.65 0.34 -9.12
C PHE A 16 -1.18 0.70 -9.36
N GLY A 17 -0.31 -0.30 -9.51
CA GLY A 17 1.09 -0.08 -9.84
C GLY A 17 1.26 0.61 -11.19
N LEU A 18 0.50 0.22 -12.21
CA LEU A 18 0.49 0.89 -13.51
C LEU A 18 0.01 2.34 -13.40
N LEU A 19 -1.05 2.59 -12.63
CA LEU A 19 -1.53 3.95 -12.37
C LEU A 19 -0.46 4.82 -11.71
N VAL A 20 0.16 4.33 -10.63
CA VAL A 20 1.23 5.06 -9.92
C VAL A 20 2.43 5.30 -10.83
N PHE A 21 2.80 4.31 -11.66
CA PHE A 21 3.89 4.45 -12.61
C PHE A 21 3.59 5.52 -13.67
N ALA A 22 2.36 5.57 -14.19
CA ALA A 22 1.90 6.58 -15.12
C ALA A 22 1.89 7.99 -14.50
N LEU A 23 1.36 8.13 -13.27
CA LEU A 23 1.36 9.39 -12.53
C LEU A 23 2.78 9.86 -12.14
N SER A 24 3.73 8.92 -12.04
CA SER A 24 5.14 9.22 -11.78
C SER A 24 5.94 9.58 -13.04
N GLY A 25 5.30 9.63 -14.23
CA GLY A 25 5.96 9.83 -15.51
C GLY A 25 6.89 11.05 -15.53
N ASP A 26 6.40 12.15 -14.98
CA ASP A 26 7.04 13.48 -15.01
C ASP A 26 8.19 13.61 -13.99
N LEU A 27 8.34 12.63 -13.09
CA LEU A 27 9.38 12.66 -12.07
C LEU A 27 10.71 12.13 -12.62
N PRO A 28 11.81 12.88 -12.44
CA PRO A 28 13.13 12.45 -12.89
C PRO A 28 13.56 11.21 -12.12
N VAL A 29 13.97 10.16 -12.83
CA VAL A 29 14.55 8.95 -12.23
C VAL A 29 15.96 9.17 -11.73
N GLY A 30 16.70 10.12 -12.32
CA GLY A 30 18.12 10.31 -12.02
C GLY A 30 18.97 9.11 -12.44
N THR A 31 20.05 8.87 -11.71
CA THR A 31 20.95 7.73 -11.92
C THR A 31 21.06 6.89 -10.65
N LEU A 32 21.64 5.69 -10.73
CA LEU A 32 21.89 4.84 -9.56
C LEU A 32 22.82 5.52 -8.54
N SER A 33 23.73 6.38 -8.99
CA SER A 33 24.63 7.15 -8.12
C SER A 33 23.99 8.43 -7.56
N PHE A 34 23.00 9.00 -8.26
CA PHE A 34 22.26 10.19 -7.86
C PHE A 34 20.76 9.98 -8.12
N PRO A 35 20.05 9.35 -7.16
CA PRO A 35 18.64 9.05 -7.30
C PRO A 35 17.80 10.31 -7.50
N GLY A 36 16.97 10.32 -8.53
CA GLY A 36 15.95 11.35 -8.70
C GLY A 36 14.70 11.04 -7.87
N ALA A 37 13.83 12.05 -7.72
CA ALA A 37 12.58 11.91 -6.96
C ALA A 37 11.65 10.79 -7.48
N GLY A 38 11.76 10.42 -8.76
CA GLY A 38 10.96 9.37 -9.38
C GLY A 38 11.51 7.95 -9.19
N MET A 39 12.76 7.77 -8.75
CA MET A 39 13.39 6.45 -8.69
C MET A 39 12.68 5.50 -7.73
N MET A 40 12.46 5.94 -6.49
CA MET A 40 11.83 5.13 -5.45
C MET A 40 10.36 4.80 -5.75
N PRO A 41 9.50 5.78 -6.13
CA PRO A 41 8.12 5.47 -6.53
C PRO A 41 8.03 4.49 -7.69
N LYS A 42 8.85 4.65 -8.75
CA LYS A 42 8.85 3.77 -9.92
C LYS A 42 9.34 2.37 -9.59
N LEU A 43 10.35 2.23 -8.72
CA LEU A 43 10.83 0.92 -8.25
C LEU A 43 9.75 0.20 -7.44
N VAL A 44 9.12 0.89 -6.49
CA VAL A 44 8.03 0.32 -5.69
C VAL A 44 6.84 -0.06 -6.58
N ALA A 45 6.44 0.80 -7.51
CA ALA A 45 5.38 0.49 -8.47
C ALA A 45 5.73 -0.73 -9.33
N GLY A 46 6.97 -0.85 -9.80
CA GLY A 46 7.46 -2.01 -10.54
C GLY A 46 7.39 -3.30 -9.72
N LEU A 47 7.79 -3.26 -8.44
CA LEU A 47 7.68 -4.41 -7.54
C LEU A 47 6.22 -4.79 -7.27
N VAL A 48 5.33 -3.81 -7.07
CA VAL A 48 3.89 -4.03 -6.88
C VAL A 48 3.28 -4.72 -8.12
N ILE A 49 3.64 -4.27 -9.32
CA ILE A 49 3.22 -4.93 -10.58
C ILE A 49 3.77 -6.35 -10.63
N LEU A 50 5.05 -6.56 -10.36
CA LEU A 50 5.69 -7.87 -10.38
C LEU A 50 5.00 -8.85 -9.43
N PHE A 51 4.80 -8.46 -8.17
CA PHE A 51 4.13 -9.32 -7.18
C PHE A 51 2.66 -9.54 -7.52
N GLY A 52 1.96 -8.53 -8.06
CA GLY A 52 0.59 -8.69 -8.55
C GLY A 52 0.49 -9.71 -9.69
N LEU A 53 1.43 -9.70 -10.63
CA LEU A 53 1.51 -10.70 -11.70
C LEU A 53 1.80 -12.10 -11.14
N LEU A 54 2.71 -12.22 -10.17
CA LEU A 54 3.00 -13.50 -9.50
C LEU A 54 1.76 -14.07 -8.78
N LEU A 55 0.95 -13.23 -8.14
CA LEU A 55 -0.32 -13.64 -7.54
C LEU A 55 -1.29 -14.17 -8.60
N ILE A 56 -1.45 -13.48 -9.73
CA ILE A 56 -2.31 -13.94 -10.83
C ILE A 56 -1.82 -15.29 -11.36
N LEU A 57 -0.51 -15.47 -11.56
CA LEU A 57 0.07 -16.71 -12.07
C LEU A 57 -0.11 -17.89 -11.10
N ARG A 58 -0.07 -17.65 -9.79
CA ARG A 58 -0.28 -18.68 -8.76
C ARG A 58 -1.72 -18.78 -8.26
N ALA A 59 -2.65 -18.03 -8.85
CA ALA A 59 -4.00 -17.90 -8.31
C ALA A 59 -4.79 -19.22 -8.26
N ASN A 60 -4.37 -20.26 -8.99
CA ASN A 60 -4.97 -21.59 -8.92
C ASN A 60 -4.84 -22.26 -7.54
N GLU A 61 -3.86 -21.88 -6.74
CA GLU A 61 -3.63 -22.38 -5.38
C GLU A 61 -4.57 -21.73 -4.35
N SER A 62 -5.19 -20.60 -4.71
CA SER A 62 -5.89 -19.71 -3.79
C SER A 62 -7.38 -20.02 -3.68
N ALA A 63 -8.02 -19.63 -2.57
CA ALA A 63 -9.45 -19.88 -2.38
C ALA A 63 -10.33 -19.19 -3.47
N PRO A 64 -11.50 -19.76 -3.80
CA PRO A 64 -12.48 -19.08 -4.64
C PRO A 64 -12.86 -17.73 -4.04
N PHE A 65 -13.02 -16.68 -4.85
CA PHE A 65 -13.32 -15.35 -4.32
C PHE A 65 -14.64 -15.30 -3.53
N ALA A 66 -15.61 -16.13 -3.92
CA ALA A 66 -16.90 -16.23 -3.25
C ALA A 66 -16.80 -16.70 -1.78
N THR A 67 -15.67 -17.29 -1.36
CA THR A 67 -15.47 -17.75 0.02
C THR A 67 -14.72 -16.74 0.90
N VAL A 68 -14.39 -15.56 0.38
CA VAL A 68 -13.70 -14.51 1.15
C VAL A 68 -14.63 -13.97 2.24
N ARG A 69 -14.18 -14.07 3.49
CA ARG A 69 -14.87 -13.47 4.65
C ARG A 69 -14.49 -12.00 4.75
N TRP A 70 -15.47 -11.13 4.93
CA TRP A 70 -15.30 -9.68 4.99
C TRP A 70 -15.20 -9.14 6.42
N GLU A 71 -14.95 -10.00 7.39
CA GLU A 71 -14.88 -9.64 8.82
C GLU A 71 -13.74 -8.65 9.11
N ASP A 72 -12.66 -8.71 8.33
CA ASP A 72 -11.52 -7.81 8.46
C ASP A 72 -11.73 -6.46 7.75
N LEU A 73 -12.81 -6.30 6.98
CA LEU A 73 -13.08 -5.08 6.22
C LEU A 73 -13.11 -3.81 7.09
N PRO A 74 -13.78 -3.77 8.26
CA PRO A 74 -13.79 -2.58 9.10
C PRO A 74 -12.40 -2.21 9.62
N HIS A 75 -11.55 -3.22 9.87
CA HIS A 75 -10.18 -3.00 10.30
C HIS A 75 -9.32 -2.46 9.15
N ALA A 76 -9.36 -3.10 7.98
CA ALA A 76 -8.66 -2.65 6.79
C ALA A 76 -9.10 -1.24 6.35
N ALA A 77 -10.41 -0.97 6.38
CA ALA A 77 -10.97 0.35 6.04
C ALA A 77 -10.46 1.44 7.00
N ARG A 78 -10.29 1.14 8.29
CA ARG A 78 -9.73 2.09 9.25
C ARG A 78 -8.28 2.45 8.93
N ILE A 79 -7.45 1.45 8.60
CA ILE A 79 -6.05 1.68 8.21
C ILE A 79 -6.02 2.57 6.95
N VAL A 80 -6.78 2.22 5.92
CA VAL A 80 -6.85 2.99 4.68
C VAL A 80 -7.31 4.43 4.95
N ALA A 81 -8.32 4.63 5.79
CA ALA A 81 -8.83 5.95 6.14
C ALA A 81 -7.78 6.80 6.89
N ILE A 82 -7.06 6.21 7.85
CA ILE A 82 -5.98 6.88 8.57
C ILE A 82 -4.86 7.30 7.60
N THR A 83 -4.43 6.39 6.71
CA THR A 83 -3.38 6.68 5.73
C THR A 83 -3.82 7.76 4.74
N ALA A 84 -5.07 7.72 4.26
CA ALA A 84 -5.62 8.75 3.37
C ALA A 84 -5.67 10.12 4.05
N ALA A 85 -6.11 10.19 5.31
CA ALA A 85 -6.11 11.44 6.08
C ALA A 85 -4.70 11.98 6.29
N ALA A 86 -3.72 11.12 6.58
CA ALA A 86 -2.32 11.53 6.70
C ALA A 86 -1.77 12.09 5.38
N ILE A 87 -2.06 11.46 4.24
CA ILE A 87 -1.65 11.98 2.93
C ILE A 87 -2.26 13.37 2.68
N ALA A 88 -3.56 13.55 2.97
CA ALA A 88 -4.25 14.83 2.78
C ALA A 88 -3.68 15.95 3.67
N LEU A 89 -3.30 15.63 4.91
CA LEU A 89 -2.73 16.58 5.87
C LEU A 89 -1.22 16.78 5.72
N TYR A 90 -0.55 15.99 4.88
CA TYR A 90 0.91 15.99 4.77
C TYR A 90 1.46 17.36 4.35
N GLN A 91 0.82 18.00 3.38
CA GLN A 91 1.26 19.31 2.88
C GLN A 91 0.99 20.45 3.88
N THR A 92 -0.04 20.34 4.73
CA THR A 92 -0.42 21.39 5.68
C THR A 92 0.33 21.29 7.00
N LEU A 93 0.53 20.08 7.52
CA LEU A 93 1.20 19.85 8.81
C LEU A 93 2.71 19.59 8.66
N GLY A 94 3.17 19.28 7.45
CA GLY A 94 4.55 18.92 7.17
C GLY A 94 4.92 17.48 7.58
N PHE A 95 6.15 17.08 7.27
CA PHE A 95 6.62 15.70 7.44
C PHE A 95 6.59 15.23 8.90
N LEU A 96 7.25 15.96 9.79
CA LEU A 96 7.49 15.50 11.16
C LEU A 96 6.18 15.27 11.93
N VAL A 97 5.26 16.23 11.84
CA VAL A 97 3.95 16.16 12.51
C VAL A 97 3.09 15.05 11.89
N THR A 98 2.98 15.01 10.56
CA THR A 98 2.16 14.02 9.87
C THR A 98 2.65 12.60 10.12
N MET A 99 3.96 12.35 10.06
CA MET A 99 4.51 11.02 10.31
C MET A 99 4.35 10.59 11.77
N THR A 100 4.54 11.51 12.72
CA THR A 100 4.31 11.22 14.15
C THR A 100 2.85 10.85 14.40
N LEU A 101 1.91 11.63 13.86
CA LEU A 101 0.48 11.35 13.98
C LEU A 101 0.07 10.07 13.27
N LEU A 102 0.63 9.79 12.10
CA LEU A 102 0.37 8.56 11.34
C LEU A 102 0.83 7.34 12.14
N LEU A 103 2.08 7.33 12.63
CA LEU A 103 2.61 6.23 13.44
C LEU A 103 1.79 6.05 14.72
N PHE A 104 1.40 7.15 15.36
CA PHE A 104 0.55 7.11 16.55
C PHE A 104 -0.83 6.51 16.21
N ALA A 105 -1.50 7.00 15.18
CA ALA A 105 -2.83 6.55 14.79
C ALA A 105 -2.85 5.06 14.39
N LEU A 106 -1.83 4.60 13.66
CA LEU A 106 -1.71 3.18 13.30
C LEU A 106 -1.43 2.31 14.54
N THR A 107 -0.40 2.64 15.31
CA THR A 107 0.04 1.79 16.45
C THR A 107 -0.98 1.74 17.58
N PHE A 108 -1.55 2.89 17.94
CA PHE A 108 -2.47 3.01 19.08
C PHE A 108 -3.94 2.88 18.65
N GLY A 109 -4.33 3.48 17.52
CA GLY A 109 -5.71 3.50 17.06
C GLY A 109 -6.14 2.25 16.30
N ALA A 110 -5.28 1.74 15.41
CA ALA A 110 -5.56 0.54 14.63
C ALA A 110 -5.11 -0.74 15.36
N GLU A 111 -3.86 -0.78 15.81
CA GLU A 111 -3.24 -1.97 16.41
C GLU A 111 -3.53 -2.17 17.91
N ARG A 112 -3.95 -1.09 18.62
CA ARG A 112 -4.17 -1.07 20.08
C ARG A 112 -2.98 -1.60 20.91
N ARG A 113 -1.73 -1.41 20.46
CA ARG A 113 -0.55 -1.88 21.21
C ARG A 113 -0.30 -1.03 22.47
N HIS A 114 0.12 -1.68 23.56
CA HIS A 114 0.33 -1.06 24.88
C HIS A 114 1.58 -0.14 24.87
N PRO A 115 1.52 1.08 25.45
CA PRO A 115 2.50 2.16 25.24
C PRO A 115 3.96 1.85 25.61
N LEU A 116 4.19 0.95 26.58
CA LEU A 116 5.54 0.62 27.04
C LEU A 116 6.29 -0.36 26.12
N ALA A 117 5.57 -1.10 25.27
CA ALA A 117 6.17 -2.09 24.37
C ALA A 117 6.45 -1.53 22.96
N ALA A 118 5.96 -0.33 22.63
CA ALA A 118 6.14 0.30 21.32
C ALA A 118 7.25 1.38 21.32
N ALA A 119 7.64 1.86 22.51
CA ALA A 119 8.68 2.89 22.70
C ALA A 119 10.02 2.34 23.20
N ALA A 120 10.10 1.03 23.45
CA ALA A 120 11.30 0.28 23.84
C ALA A 120 11.81 -0.54 22.65
#